data_AF-A0A7C2N9A7-F1
#
_entry.id   AF-A0A7C2N9A7-F1
#
_cell.length_a   1.000
_cell.length_b   1.000
_cell.length_c   1.000
_cell.angle_alpha   90.00
_cell.angle_beta   90.00
_cell.angle_gamma   90.00
#
_symmetry.space_group_name_H-M   'P 1'
#
loop_
_entity.id
_entity.type
_entity.pdbx_description
1 polymer ?
#
loop_
_entity_poly.entity_id
_entity_poly.type
_entity_poly.pdbx_seq_one_letter_code
_entity_poly.pdbx_strand_id
1 'polypeptide(L)' 'MNPASVDRADFHLKIVHEISDLVNQSSGLTTILKKVVNKIGDSLNFDVVSVYLWDKQKNELVLRSTRGLHV' A
#
# COMPACT_ATOMS: atom_id res chain seq x y z
N MET A 1 -4.63 29.82 -6.96
CA MET A 1 -4.56 28.33 -6.90
C MET A 1 -5.98 27.79 -6.87
N ASN A 2 -6.24 26.66 -7.53
CA ASN A 2 -7.58 26.06 -7.58
C ASN A 2 -7.86 25.33 -6.24
N PRO A 3 -8.97 25.61 -5.52
CA PRO A 3 -9.28 24.95 -4.26
C PRO A 3 -9.32 23.41 -4.36
N ALA A 4 -9.69 22.86 -5.52
CA ALA A 4 -9.67 21.41 -5.75
C ALA A 4 -8.25 20.80 -5.76
N SER A 5 -7.21 21.60 -6.01
CA SER A 5 -5.81 21.13 -5.99
C SER A 5 -5.22 21.06 -4.58
N VAL A 6 -5.69 21.92 -3.67
CA VAL A 6 -5.29 21.92 -2.25
C VAL A 6 -5.91 20.71 -1.56
N ASP A 7 -7.22 20.49 -1.74
CA ASP A 7 -7.95 19.35 -1.17
C ASP A 7 -7.37 17.99 -1.62
N ARG A 8 -6.94 17.89 -2.89
CA ARG A 8 -6.29 16.67 -3.40
C ARG A 8 -4.92 16.42 -2.75
N ALA A 9 -4.12 17.48 -2.56
CA ALA A 9 -2.81 17.35 -1.92
C ALA A 9 -2.95 16.94 -0.45
N ASP A 10 -3.91 17.54 0.26
CA ASP A 10 -4.21 17.22 1.67
C ASP A 10 -4.70 15.78 1.83
N PHE A 11 -5.53 15.29 0.90
CA PHE A 11 -5.96 13.89 0.86
C PHE A 11 -4.79 12.92 0.67
N HIS A 12 -3.89 13.18 -0.27
CA HIS A 12 -2.73 12.33 -0.49
C HIS A 12 -1.76 12.34 0.70
N LEU A 13 -1.53 13.50 1.33
CA LEU A 13 -0.72 13.63 2.54
C LEU A 13 -1.30 12.81 3.70
N LYS A 14 -2.63 12.85 3.89
CA LYS A 14 -3.32 12.04 4.90
C LYS A 14 -3.10 10.54 4.68
N ILE A 15 -3.23 10.06 3.44
CA ILE A 15 -3.00 8.65 3.12
C ILE A 15 -1.55 8.24 3.43
N VAL A 16 -0.57 9.07 3.07
CA VAL A 16 0.86 8.79 3.36
C VAL A 16 1.10 8.70 4.87
N HIS A 17 0.49 9.59 5.66
CA HIS A 17 0.61 9.56 7.12
C HIS A 17 0.02 8.27 7.71
N GLU A 18 -1.20 7.92 7.31
CA GLU A 18 -1.90 6.73 7.80
C GLU A 18 -1.16 5.42 7.43
N ILE A 19 -0.56 5.35 6.23
CA ILE A 19 0.30 4.23 5.84
C ILE A 19 1.55 4.17 6.72
N SER A 20 2.17 5.32 7.00
CA SER A 20 3.40 5.41 7.80
C SER A 20 3.16 4.94 9.25
N ASP A 21 2.07 5.38 9.88
CA ASP A 21 1.67 4.95 11.21
C ASP A 21 1.45 3.43 11.28
N LEU A 22 0.79 2.90 10.25
CA LEU A 22 0.45 1.49 10.15
C LEU A 22 1.68 0.59 10.00
N VAL A 23 2.69 1.05 9.26
CA VAL A 23 3.99 0.38 9.11
C VAL A 23 4.71 0.36 10.47
N ASN A 24 4.73 1.49 11.18
CA ASN A 24 5.45 1.63 12.45
C ASN A 24 4.83 0.85 13.62
N GLN A 25 3.52 0.63 13.61
CA GLN A 25 2.79 -0.04 14.69
C GLN A 25 2.65 -1.57 14.51
N SER A 26 3.10 -2.13 13.38
CA SER A 26 2.91 -3.55 13.07
C SER A 26 4.23 -4.31 13.19
N SER A 27 4.24 -5.44 13.91
CA SER A 27 5.36 -6.37 13.88
C SER A 27 5.14 -7.45 12.81
N GLY A 28 6.18 -7.73 12.01
CA GLY A 28 6.15 -8.73 10.95
C GLY A 28 5.84 -8.15 9.56
N LEU A 29 6.78 -8.35 8.64
CA LEU A 29 6.74 -7.85 7.26
C LEU A 29 5.45 -8.27 6.52
N THR A 30 4.99 -9.51 6.70
CA THR A 30 3.76 -10.00 6.07
C THR A 30 2.53 -9.21 6.52
N THR A 31 2.43 -8.91 7.81
CA THR A 31 1.32 -8.15 8.38
C THR A 31 1.33 -6.70 7.88
N ILE A 32 2.51 -6.09 7.82
CA ILE A 32 2.69 -4.73 7.27
C ILE A 32 2.22 -4.68 5.82
N LEU A 33 2.74 -5.56 4.95
CA LEU A 33 2.43 -5.53 3.52
C LEU A 33 0.94 -5.77 3.26
N LYS A 34 0.29 -6.68 4.00
CA LYS A 34 -1.16 -6.92 3.89
C LYS A 34 -1.98 -5.68 4.23
N LYS A 35 -1.62 -5.00 5.31
CA LYS A 35 -2.32 -3.77 5.70
C LYS A 35 -2.11 -2.64 4.69
N VAL A 36 -0.92 -2.51 4.12
CA VAL A 36 -0.59 -1.50 3.09
C VAL A 36 -1.41 -1.72 1.82
N VAL A 37 -1.44 -2.93 1.24
CA VAL A 37 -2.19 -3.18 0.00
C VAL A 37 -3.69 -2.93 0.17
N ASN A 38 -4.24 -3.26 1.35
CA ASN A 38 -5.63 -2.98 1.69
C ASN A 38 -5.89 -1.47 1.78
N LYS A 39 -5.08 -0.76 2.56
CA LYS A 39 -5.25 0.68 2.76
C LYS A 39 -5.20 1.46 1.44
N ILE A 40 -4.24 1.13 0.58
CA ILE A 40 -4.09 1.75 -0.74
C ILE A 40 -5.32 1.43 -1.62
N GLY A 41 -5.69 0.15 -1.70
CA GLY A 41 -6.83 -0.28 -2.52
C GLY A 41 -8.15 0.37 -2.10
N ASP A 42 -8.39 0.47 -0.80
CA ASP A 42 -9.61 1.08 -0.24
C ASP A 42 -9.60 2.61 -0.36
N SER A 43 -8.44 3.27 -0.17
CA SER A 43 -8.36 4.74 -0.16
C SER A 43 -8.32 5.34 -1.57
N LEU A 44 -7.79 4.61 -2.55
CA LEU A 44 -7.64 5.07 -3.93
C LEU A 44 -8.62 4.39 -4.90
N ASN A 45 -9.50 3.51 -4.41
CA ASN A 45 -10.44 2.73 -5.21
C ASN A 45 -9.77 1.96 -6.37
N PHE A 46 -8.61 1.36 -6.11
CA PHE A 46 -7.98 0.47 -7.08
C PHE A 46 -8.57 -0.92 -6.98
N ASP A 47 -8.86 -1.53 -8.14
CA ASP A 47 -9.37 -2.91 -8.19
C ASP A 47 -8.31 -3.91 -7.72
N VAL A 48 -7.04 -3.65 -8.04
CA VAL A 48 -5.91 -4.52 -7.73
C VAL A 48 -4.72 -3.73 -7.17
N VAL A 49 -4.14 -4.21 -6.08
CA VAL A 49 -2.88 -3.70 -5.51
C VAL A 49 -2.03 -4.89 -5.09
N SER A 50 -0.79 -4.96 -5.58
CA SER A 50 0.13 -6.09 -5.30
C SER A 50 1.52 -5.60 -4.94
N VAL A 51 2.14 -6.25 -3.96
CA VAL A 51 3.54 -6.03 -3.58
C VAL A 51 4.33 -7.30 -3.85
N TYR A 52 5.38 -7.14 -4.64
CA TYR A 52 6.38 -8.17 -4.90
C TYR A 52 7.67 -7.81 -4.17
N LEU A 53 8.34 -8.81 -3.60
CA LEU A 53 9.69 -8.65 -3.09
C LEU A 53 10.66 -9.48 -3.91
N TRP A 54 11.83 -8.90 -4.16
CA TRP A 54 12.92 -9.57 -4.83
C TRP A 54 13.51 -10.68 -3.95
N ASP A 55 13.49 -11.91 -4.44
CA ASP A 55 14.19 -13.05 -3.85
C ASP A 55 15.52 -13.25 -4.59
N LYS A 56 16.63 -12.90 -3.93
CA LYS A 56 17.98 -13.05 -4.49
C LYS A 56 18.40 -14.49 -4.69
N GLN A 57 17.86 -15.44 -3.92
CA GLN A 57 18.25 -16.85 -4.02
C GLN A 57 17.61 -17.50 -5.23
N LYS A 58 16.36 -17.13 -5.52
CA LYS A 58 15.59 -17.62 -6.66
C LYS A 58 15.70 -16.75 -7.91
N ASN A 59 16.29 -15.55 -7.77
CA ASN A 59 16.42 -14.56 -8.83
C ASN A 59 15.07 -14.19 -9.46
N GLU A 60 14.04 -14.01 -8.61
CA GLU A 60 12.67 -13.75 -9.04
C GLU A 60 11.95 -12.72 -8.13
N LEU A 61 10.88 -12.13 -8.66
CA LEU A 61 9.94 -11.33 -7.87
C LEU A 61 8.85 -12.24 -7.30
N VAL A 62 8.85 -12.40 -5.97
CA VAL A 62 7.85 -13.22 -5.27
C VAL A 62 6.70 -12.33 -4.81
N LEU A 63 5.46 -12.72 -5.13
CA LEU A 63 4.27 -12.04 -4.61
C LEU A 63 4.21 -12.21 -3.08
N ARG A 64 4.15 -11.10 -2.34
CA ARG A 64 4.12 -11.11 -0.87
C ARG A 64 2.79 -10.65 -0.30
N SER A 65 2.08 -9.80 -1.02
CA SER A 65 0.71 -9.44 -0.67
C SER A 65 -0.04 -8.91 -1.87
N THR A 66 -1.34 -9.17 -1.93
CA THR A 66 -2.24 -8.63 -2.95
C THR A 66 -3.63 -8.37 -2.38
N ARG A 67 -4.32 -7.38 -2.94
CA ARG A 67 -5.77 -7.16 -2.85
C ARG A 67 -6.33 -7.24 -4.26
N GLY A 68 -7.48 -7.89 -4.41
CA GLY A 68 -8.24 -7.95 -5.68
C GLY A 68 -7.84 -9.09 -6.61
N LEU A 69 -6.61 -9.60 -6.56
CA LEU A 69 -6.25 -10.85 -7.22
C LEU A 69 -6.62 -12.04 -6.32
N HIS A 70 -7.37 -12.99 -6.86
CA HIS A 70 -7.47 -14.33 -6.28
C HIS A 70 -6.32 -15.16 -6.86
N VAL A 71 -5.39 -15.56 -5.99
CA VAL A 71 -4.24 -16.43 -6.28
C VAL A 71 -4.28 -17.65 -5.38
#